data_AF-A0A1M6LSZ6-F1
#
_entry.id   AF-A0A1M6LSZ6-F1
#
_cell.length_a   1.000
_cell.length_b   1.000
_cell.length_c   1.000
_cell.angle_alpha   90.00
_cell.angle_beta   90.00
_cell.angle_gamma   90.00
#
_symmetry.space_group_name_H-M   'P 1'
#
loop_
_entity.id
_entity.type
_entity.pdbx_description
1 polymer ?
#
loop_
_entity_poly.entity_id
_entity_poly.type
_entity_poly.pdbx_seq_one_letter_code
_entity_poly.pdbx_strand_id
1 'polypeptide(L)'
;MPIEYVYTEPEEVMCLKIKVPVVLAEEEVQVLVDSTVTLPELAKKVDHIDAKVEDLEAEPVFIHESIGHWFPKINHEWKHHFKHIVGHVAVVKKIIVSGVLHKQIFYVNNRDEVKHFAENVPFTKMIDLKEPQAVLREDDVMVQFPKPKFDITWELVRASRLHQVGVIIVRVKVVEERQIFVQLCPSPELCPPGNLLEDPGFEQWAGNVPIFWGATANVAPTTVARTGSFAAELGVTDPASTAAIFQTMRRAVAPARAYKLTFWARENVAPVSPVSAFNLVAEVRFFDRNGVQIDGAVQSIGSVNIPDNNYQQFTLNIPVSPAGARTALVRFTFNPATGNTNTVKLDDVSFECIGGFPT
;
A
#
# COMPACT_ATOMS: atom_id res chain seq x y z
N MET A 1 10.92 5.06 19.36
CA MET A 1 10.72 6.47 19.76
C MET A 1 10.71 7.26 18.47
N PRO A 2 9.59 7.87 18.07
CA PRO A 2 9.64 8.83 16.98
C PRO A 2 10.54 9.99 17.43
N ILE A 3 11.45 10.40 16.55
CA ILE A 3 12.37 11.52 16.77
C ILE A 3 11.68 12.74 16.14
N GLU A 4 11.36 13.73 16.95
CA GLU A 4 10.84 15.02 16.49
C GLU A 4 11.99 16.02 16.29
N TYR A 5 11.91 16.82 15.23
CA TYR A 5 12.71 18.03 15.07
C TYR A 5 11.78 19.20 14.75
N VAL A 6 12.07 20.36 15.32
CA VAL A 6 11.34 21.61 15.03
C VAL A 6 11.99 22.25 13.81
N TYR A 7 11.21 22.41 12.74
CA TYR A 7 11.62 23.11 11.53
C TYR A 7 10.67 24.29 11.28
N THR A 8 11.22 25.45 10.96
CA THR A 8 10.45 26.67 10.63
C THR A 8 10.63 26.92 9.14
N GLU A 9 9.65 26.50 8.36
CA GLU A 9 9.71 26.58 6.90
C GLU A 9 8.79 27.74 6.42
N PRO A 10 9.33 28.75 5.70
CA PRO A 10 8.55 29.85 5.14
C PRO A 10 7.79 29.50 3.84
N GLU A 11 7.72 28.21 3.45
CA GLU A 11 7.15 27.74 2.18
C GLU A 11 5.83 26.96 2.35
N GLU A 12 5.06 26.85 1.27
CA GLU A 12 3.83 26.04 1.21
C GLU A 12 4.12 24.54 1.41
N VAL A 13 3.80 24.02 2.60
CA VAL A 13 3.96 22.59 2.93
C VAL A 13 2.79 21.74 2.42
N MET A 14 3.11 20.58 1.84
CA MET A 14 2.10 19.58 1.48
C MET A 14 1.81 18.69 2.69
N CYS A 15 0.58 18.78 3.20
CA CYS A 15 0.13 17.97 4.34
C CYS A 15 -0.84 16.88 3.88
N LEU A 16 -0.67 15.67 4.41
CA LEU A 16 -1.63 14.58 4.26
C LEU A 16 -2.33 14.31 5.59
N LYS A 17 -3.65 14.21 5.55
CA LYS A 17 -4.43 13.77 6.70
C LYS A 17 -4.39 12.24 6.78
N ILE A 18 -3.82 11.70 7.85
CA ILE A 18 -3.71 10.26 8.09
C ILE A 18 -4.46 9.86 9.36
N LYS A 19 -4.86 8.59 9.45
CA LYS A 19 -5.44 7.97 10.64
C LYS A 19 -4.40 7.06 11.29
N VAL A 20 -4.09 7.28 12.58
CA VAL A 20 -3.06 6.55 13.32
C VAL A 20 -3.58 6.07 14.68
N PRO A 21 -3.24 4.84 15.11
CA PRO A 21 -3.55 4.37 16.46
C PRO A 21 -2.50 4.89 17.46
N VAL A 22 -2.89 5.79 18.36
CA VAL A 22 -2.02 6.29 19.43
C VAL A 22 -2.12 5.36 20.63
N VAL A 23 -0.98 4.86 21.12
CA VAL A 23 -0.94 3.96 22.28
C VAL A 23 -1.13 4.75 23.56
N LEU A 24 -2.18 4.42 24.31
CA LEU A 24 -2.48 5.04 25.61
C LEU A 24 -1.84 4.26 26.76
N ALA A 25 -2.00 2.94 26.77
CA ALA A 25 -1.50 2.07 27.81
C ALA A 25 -1.21 0.66 27.29
N GLU A 26 -0.31 -0.03 27.98
CA GLU A 26 0.03 -1.42 27.70
C GLU A 26 0.24 -2.17 29.01
N GLU A 27 -0.52 -3.24 29.21
CA GLU A 27 -0.47 -4.05 30.42
C GLU A 27 -0.41 -5.54 30.07
N GLU A 28 0.21 -6.33 30.93
CA GLU A 28 0.23 -7.79 30.84
C GLU A 28 -0.31 -8.36 32.15
N VAL A 29 -1.32 -9.23 32.05
CA VAL A 29 -2.04 -9.75 33.21
C VAL A 29 -2.23 -11.25 33.07
N GLN A 30 -2.15 -11.94 34.21
CA GLN A 30 -2.44 -13.35 34.33
C GLN A 30 -3.87 -13.58 34.82
N VAL A 31 -4.59 -14.48 34.16
CA VAL A 31 -5.91 -14.97 34.55
C VAL A 31 -5.78 -16.43 34.92
N LEU A 32 -6.12 -16.75 36.16
CA LEU A 32 -6.13 -18.13 36.65
C LEU A 32 -7.54 -18.70 36.48
N VAL A 33 -7.60 -19.85 35.82
CA VAL A 33 -8.82 -20.61 35.56
C VAL A 33 -8.70 -21.95 36.26
N ASP A 34 -9.37 -22.09 37.39
CA ASP A 34 -9.46 -23.33 38.15
C ASP A 34 -10.76 -24.05 37.77
N SER A 35 -10.64 -25.30 37.30
CA SER A 35 -11.79 -26.12 36.94
C SER A 35 -11.62 -27.56 37.43
N THR A 36 -12.73 -28.12 37.92
CA THR A 36 -12.87 -29.56 38.17
C THR A 36 -13.96 -30.11 37.28
N VAL A 37 -13.61 -31.08 36.43
CA VAL A 37 -14.55 -31.71 35.50
C VAL A 37 -14.73 -33.19 35.81
N THR A 38 -15.94 -33.69 35.55
CA THR A 38 -16.23 -35.13 35.61
C THR A 38 -16.06 -35.72 34.22
N LEU A 39 -15.17 -36.68 34.07
CA LEU A 39 -14.93 -37.36 32.80
C LEU A 39 -16.17 -38.21 32.43
N PRO A 40 -16.56 -38.29 31.15
CA PRO A 40 -17.71 -39.09 30.70
C PRO A 40 -17.55 -40.60 30.99
N GLU A 41 -16.30 -41.07 31.05
CA GLU A 41 -15.95 -42.46 31.35
C GLU A 41 -14.83 -42.51 32.40
N LEU A 42 -14.67 -43.68 33.04
CA LEU A 42 -13.54 -43.92 33.94
C LEU A 42 -12.23 -43.94 33.15
N ALA A 43 -11.31 -43.05 33.52
CA ALA A 43 -9.97 -42.92 32.99
C ALA A 43 -8.93 -43.59 33.88
N LYS A 44 -7.97 -44.26 33.24
CA LYS A 44 -6.73 -44.74 33.87
C LYS A 44 -5.71 -43.61 34.02
N LYS A 45 -5.59 -42.76 33.00
CA LYS A 45 -4.70 -41.59 32.96
C LYS A 45 -5.21 -40.53 32.00
N VAL A 46 -4.78 -39.28 32.21
CA VAL A 46 -4.87 -38.21 31.21
C VAL A 46 -3.56 -38.19 30.43
N ASP A 47 -3.66 -38.10 29.10
CA ASP A 47 -2.50 -38.09 28.21
C ASP A 47 -1.98 -36.66 28.02
N HIS A 48 -2.81 -35.78 27.47
CA HIS A 48 -2.55 -34.35 27.33
C HIS A 48 -3.86 -33.56 27.23
N ILE A 49 -3.77 -32.25 27.38
CA ILE A 49 -4.87 -31.32 27.20
C ILE A 49 -4.44 -30.28 26.17
N ASP A 50 -5.12 -30.24 25.03
CA ASP A 50 -4.96 -29.17 24.06
C ASP A 50 -5.89 -28.03 24.43
N ALA A 51 -5.43 -26.79 24.32
CA ALA A 51 -6.28 -25.65 24.59
C ALA A 51 -6.05 -24.47 23.64
N LYS A 52 -7.01 -23.56 23.63
CA LYS A 52 -6.94 -22.27 22.96
C LYS A 52 -7.85 -21.28 23.68
N VAL A 53 -7.50 -20.00 23.57
CA VAL A 53 -8.36 -18.90 23.99
C VAL A 53 -9.22 -18.50 22.79
N GLU A 54 -10.53 -18.54 22.98
CA GLU A 54 -11.53 -18.13 22.00
C GLU A 54 -12.31 -16.92 22.53
N ASP A 55 -12.95 -16.19 21.62
CA ASP A 55 -13.84 -15.06 21.92
C ASP A 55 -13.22 -14.04 22.89
N LEU A 56 -11.93 -13.75 22.70
CA LEU A 56 -11.20 -12.80 23.53
C LEU A 56 -11.64 -11.37 23.18
N GLU A 57 -12.34 -10.73 24.11
CA GLU A 57 -12.89 -9.40 23.98
C GLU A 57 -12.45 -8.52 25.14
N ALA A 58 -12.44 -7.19 24.92
CA ALA A 58 -12.13 -6.23 25.96
C ALA A 58 -13.02 -4.99 25.86
N GLU A 59 -13.47 -4.55 27.02
CA GLU A 59 -14.26 -3.33 27.18
C GLU A 59 -13.47 -2.33 28.04
N PRO A 60 -13.10 -1.15 27.49
CA PRO A 60 -12.53 -0.09 28.29
C PRO A 60 -13.60 0.51 29.21
N VAL A 61 -13.22 0.80 30.46
CA VAL A 61 -14.08 1.45 31.44
C VAL A 61 -13.64 2.90 31.59
N PHE A 62 -14.56 3.80 31.21
CA PHE A 62 -14.35 5.24 31.28
C PHE A 62 -14.96 5.84 32.54
N ILE A 63 -14.28 6.85 33.06
CA ILE A 63 -14.80 7.77 34.07
C ILE A 63 -14.69 9.19 33.53
N HIS A 64 -15.58 10.08 33.97
CA HIS A 64 -15.58 11.47 33.55
C HIS A 64 -15.07 12.36 34.68
N GLU A 65 -13.91 12.98 34.50
CA GLU A 65 -13.26 13.80 35.52
C GLU A 65 -12.96 15.21 35.00
N SER A 66 -12.84 16.19 35.91
CA SER A 66 -12.46 17.55 35.54
C SER A 66 -11.09 17.55 34.86
N ILE A 67 -10.99 18.22 33.71
CA ILE A 67 -9.73 18.30 32.94
C ILE A 67 -8.56 18.90 33.74
N GLY A 68 -8.86 19.73 34.75
CA GLY A 68 -7.85 20.33 35.63
C GLY A 68 -7.08 19.34 36.50
N HIS A 69 -7.51 18.08 36.59
CA HIS A 69 -6.83 17.03 37.36
C HIS A 69 -5.85 16.20 36.53
N TRP A 70 -5.81 16.39 35.21
CA TRP A 70 -5.07 15.50 34.30
C TRP A 70 -3.96 16.22 33.55
N PHE A 71 -2.74 15.70 33.68
CA PHE A 71 -1.60 16.07 32.82
C PHE A 71 -1.42 14.94 31.78
N PRO A 72 -1.80 15.14 30.50
CA PRO A 72 -1.66 14.11 29.49
C PRO A 72 -0.19 13.69 29.35
N LYS A 73 0.07 12.39 29.33
CA LYS A 73 1.43 11.81 29.34
C LYS A 73 2.27 12.20 28.12
N ILE A 74 1.62 12.59 27.02
CA ILE A 74 2.27 13.13 25.82
C ILE A 74 2.43 14.65 25.99
N ASN A 75 3.46 15.03 26.77
CA ASN A 75 3.55 16.33 27.43
C ASN A 75 3.98 17.52 26.52
N HIS A 76 4.42 17.27 25.29
CA HIS A 76 4.98 18.34 24.42
C HIS A 76 4.13 18.67 23.19
N GLU A 77 3.65 17.70 22.41
CA GLU A 77 2.81 17.97 21.23
C GLU A 77 1.35 18.34 21.57
N TRP A 78 0.80 17.89 22.71
CA TRP A 78 -0.67 17.81 22.89
C TRP A 78 -1.28 18.74 23.93
N LYS A 79 -0.49 19.61 24.59
CA LYS A 79 -1.04 20.64 25.51
C LYS A 79 -2.09 21.53 24.84
N HIS A 80 -1.96 21.76 23.53
CA HIS A 80 -2.89 22.60 22.76
C HIS A 80 -4.18 21.88 22.36
N HIS A 81 -4.19 20.55 22.24
CA HIS A 81 -5.41 19.79 21.88
C HIS A 81 -6.45 19.81 23.00
N PHE A 82 -5.99 19.75 24.26
CA PHE A 82 -6.86 19.83 25.42
C PHE A 82 -7.17 21.28 25.84
N LYS A 83 -6.52 22.28 25.25
CA LYS A 83 -6.67 23.71 25.60
C LYS A 83 -8.09 24.24 25.34
N HIS A 84 -8.81 23.64 24.40
CA HIS A 84 -10.18 24.03 24.03
C HIS A 84 -11.26 23.17 24.70
N ILE A 85 -10.88 22.11 25.41
CA ILE A 85 -11.81 21.23 26.10
C ILE A 85 -12.15 21.86 27.45
N VAL A 86 -13.43 22.19 27.65
CA VAL A 86 -13.94 22.79 28.88
C VAL A 86 -14.82 21.76 29.58
N GLY A 87 -14.60 21.54 30.88
CA GLY A 87 -15.42 20.64 31.69
C GLY A 87 -14.78 19.28 31.95
N HIS A 88 -15.56 18.22 31.81
CA HIS A 88 -15.13 16.84 32.07
C HIS A 88 -14.49 16.21 30.83
N VAL A 89 -13.46 15.39 31.06
CA VAL A 89 -12.82 14.54 30.04
C VAL A 89 -13.04 13.08 30.39
N ALA A 90 -13.24 12.25 29.37
CA ALA A 90 -13.28 10.80 29.52
C ALA A 90 -11.86 10.29 29.83
N VAL A 91 -11.76 9.43 30.84
CA VAL A 91 -10.51 8.85 31.30
C VAL A 91 -10.66 7.34 31.34
N VAL A 92 -9.83 6.62 30.58
CA VAL A 92 -9.76 5.17 30.66
C VAL A 92 -8.87 4.80 31.84
N LYS A 93 -9.42 4.00 32.77
CA LYS A 93 -8.71 3.55 33.97
C LYS A 93 -8.63 2.04 34.09
N LYS A 94 -9.69 1.36 33.65
CA LYS A 94 -9.78 -0.10 33.74
C LYS A 94 -10.19 -0.68 32.41
N ILE A 95 -9.90 -1.95 32.24
CA ILE A 95 -10.36 -2.75 31.11
C ILE A 95 -10.97 -4.02 31.67
N ILE A 96 -12.13 -4.41 31.17
CA ILE A 96 -12.71 -5.72 31.43
C ILE A 96 -12.32 -6.60 30.25
N VAL A 97 -11.55 -7.66 30.50
CA VAL A 97 -11.21 -8.67 29.50
C VAL A 97 -12.04 -9.90 29.75
N SER A 98 -12.64 -10.46 28.71
CA SER A 98 -13.41 -11.70 28.76
C SER A 98 -13.07 -12.61 27.60
N GLY A 99 -13.29 -13.91 27.79
CA GLY A 99 -13.15 -14.91 26.74
C GLY A 99 -13.43 -16.31 27.25
N VAL A 100 -13.16 -17.30 26.41
CA VAL A 100 -13.38 -18.71 26.70
C VAL A 100 -12.08 -19.49 26.56
N LEU A 101 -11.67 -20.21 27.60
CA LEU A 101 -10.64 -21.22 27.50
C LEU A 101 -11.29 -22.51 27.00
N HIS A 102 -11.17 -22.75 25.69
CA HIS A 102 -11.59 -24.00 25.07
C HIS A 102 -10.49 -25.05 25.26
N LYS A 103 -10.85 -26.19 25.85
CA LYS A 103 -9.95 -27.31 26.13
C LYS A 103 -10.47 -28.58 25.45
N GLN A 104 -9.55 -29.36 24.91
CA GLN A 104 -9.78 -30.73 24.45
C GLN A 104 -8.94 -31.67 25.30
N ILE A 105 -9.60 -32.49 26.10
CA ILE A 105 -8.95 -33.35 27.09
C ILE A 105 -8.83 -34.76 26.51
N PHE A 106 -7.60 -35.24 26.31
CA PHE A 106 -7.32 -36.59 25.82
C PHE A 106 -6.96 -37.51 26.99
N TYR A 107 -7.64 -38.65 27.09
CA TYR A 107 -7.46 -39.59 28.20
C TYR A 107 -7.58 -41.05 27.74
N VAL A 108 -7.04 -41.97 28.54
CA VAL A 108 -7.14 -43.42 28.30
C VAL A 108 -8.18 -44.01 29.25
N ASN A 109 -9.20 -44.67 28.69
CA ASN A 109 -10.26 -45.28 29.50
C ASN A 109 -9.86 -46.65 30.07
N ASN A 110 -10.76 -47.29 30.83
CA ASN A 110 -10.49 -48.59 31.41
C ASN A 110 -10.27 -49.73 30.40
N ARG A 111 -10.64 -49.54 29.14
CA ARG A 111 -10.46 -50.51 28.03
C ARG A 111 -9.21 -50.25 27.19
N ASP A 112 -8.31 -49.37 27.66
CA ASP A 112 -7.10 -48.96 26.95
C ASP A 112 -7.38 -48.25 25.60
N GLU A 113 -8.55 -47.64 25.48
CA GLU A 113 -8.92 -46.80 24.32
C GLU A 113 -8.61 -45.33 24.63
N VAL A 114 -8.09 -44.61 23.63
CA VAL A 114 -7.94 -43.16 23.69
C VAL A 114 -9.31 -42.51 23.41
N LYS A 115 -9.74 -41.67 24.34
CA LYS A 115 -10.96 -40.86 24.24
C LYS A 115 -10.61 -39.38 24.36
N HIS A 116 -11.52 -38.53 23.92
CA HIS A 116 -11.42 -37.10 24.10
C HIS A 116 -12.78 -36.49 24.40
N PHE A 117 -12.79 -35.37 25.13
CA PHE A 117 -13.99 -34.54 25.27
C PHE A 117 -13.60 -33.08 25.44
N ALA A 118 -14.48 -32.19 24.99
CA ALA A 118 -14.26 -30.75 25.02
C ALA A 118 -14.87 -30.13 26.28
N GLU A 119 -14.20 -29.10 26.80
CA GLU A 119 -14.64 -28.29 27.92
C GLU A 119 -14.39 -26.81 27.63
N ASN A 120 -15.41 -25.98 27.78
CA ASN A 120 -15.32 -24.54 27.64
C ASN A 120 -15.39 -23.89 29.02
N VAL A 121 -14.37 -23.13 29.39
CA VAL A 121 -14.37 -22.40 30.66
C VAL A 121 -14.30 -20.90 30.38
N PRO A 122 -15.41 -20.15 30.60
CA PRO A 122 -15.39 -18.71 30.45
C PRO A 122 -14.54 -18.08 31.55
N PHE A 123 -13.84 -17.00 31.21
CA PHE A 123 -13.11 -16.19 32.17
C PHE A 123 -13.41 -14.71 31.98
N THR A 124 -13.26 -13.95 33.06
CA THR A 124 -13.35 -12.49 33.04
C THR A 124 -12.36 -11.92 34.02
N LYS A 125 -11.64 -10.87 33.62
CA LYS A 125 -10.66 -10.20 34.45
C LYS A 125 -10.76 -8.69 34.26
N MET A 126 -10.94 -7.99 35.37
CA MET A 126 -10.75 -6.54 35.40
C MET A 126 -9.25 -6.24 35.55
N ILE A 127 -8.72 -5.44 34.63
CA ILE A 127 -7.34 -4.97 34.58
C ILE A 127 -7.35 -3.50 34.95
N ASP A 128 -6.61 -3.14 36.01
CA ASP A 128 -6.31 -1.76 36.32
C ASP A 128 -5.12 -1.29 35.48
N LEU A 129 -5.29 -0.20 34.73
CA LEU A 129 -4.17 0.46 34.07
C LEU A 129 -3.27 1.07 35.13
N LYS A 130 -1.93 0.91 35.01
CA LYS A 130 -0.98 1.53 35.95
C LYS A 130 -1.19 3.03 36.07
N GLU A 131 -1.52 3.66 34.95
CA GLU A 131 -1.82 5.08 34.90
C GLU A 131 -3.06 5.31 34.03
N PRO A 132 -4.13 5.90 34.58
CA PRO A 132 -5.30 6.23 33.79
C PRO A 132 -4.94 7.28 32.73
N GLN A 133 -5.59 7.22 31.56
CA GLN A 133 -5.30 8.10 30.43
C GLN A 133 -6.55 8.84 29.98
N ALA A 134 -6.44 10.15 29.81
CA ALA A 134 -7.49 10.96 29.20
C ALA A 134 -7.58 10.65 27.70
N VAL A 135 -8.81 10.53 27.19
CA VAL A 135 -9.11 10.26 25.78
C VAL A 135 -9.93 11.40 25.19
N LEU A 136 -9.84 11.60 23.87
CA LEU A 136 -10.60 12.63 23.17
C LEU A 136 -12.00 12.15 22.82
N ARG A 137 -12.14 10.89 22.37
CA ARG A 137 -13.42 10.27 22.03
C ARG A 137 -13.44 8.81 22.46
N GLU A 138 -14.42 8.43 23.27
CA GLU A 138 -14.56 7.05 23.75
C GLU A 138 -14.74 6.06 22.60
N ASP A 139 -15.50 6.43 21.56
CA ASP A 139 -15.78 5.60 20.37
C ASP A 139 -14.52 5.27 19.53
N ASP A 140 -13.44 6.05 19.69
CA ASP A 140 -12.17 5.81 18.99
C ASP A 140 -11.20 4.94 19.80
N VAL A 141 -11.55 4.61 21.04
CA VAL A 141 -10.68 3.81 21.93
C VAL A 141 -10.91 2.33 21.65
N MET A 142 -9.82 1.64 21.31
CA MET A 142 -9.82 0.22 21.01
C MET A 142 -8.80 -0.50 21.89
N VAL A 143 -9.09 -1.75 22.22
CA VAL A 143 -8.15 -2.63 22.91
C VAL A 143 -7.65 -3.67 21.91
N GLN A 144 -6.34 -3.69 21.72
CA GLN A 144 -5.66 -4.67 20.88
C GLN A 144 -5.04 -5.77 21.74
N PHE A 145 -5.11 -7.00 21.25
CA PHE A 145 -4.51 -8.17 21.89
C PHE A 145 -3.36 -8.71 21.02
N PRO A 146 -2.11 -8.64 21.50
CA PRO A 146 -1.10 -9.60 21.08
C PRO A 146 -1.57 -11.03 21.40
N LYS A 147 -1.07 -12.01 20.65
CA LYS A 147 -1.45 -13.42 20.80
C LYS A 147 -1.37 -13.86 22.28
N PRO A 148 -2.48 -14.30 22.91
CA PRO A 148 -2.47 -14.73 24.29
C PRO A 148 -1.62 -15.99 24.45
N LYS A 149 -0.97 -16.13 25.59
CA LYS A 149 -0.26 -17.34 25.97
C LYS A 149 -1.07 -18.04 27.06
N PHE A 150 -0.95 -19.35 27.16
CA PHE A 150 -1.57 -20.09 28.25
C PHE A 150 -0.70 -21.29 28.61
N ASP A 151 -0.90 -21.77 29.83
CA ASP A 151 -0.36 -23.03 30.34
C ASP A 151 -1.46 -23.75 31.11
N ILE A 152 -1.49 -25.09 31.06
CA ILE A 152 -2.49 -25.90 31.77
C ILE A 152 -1.77 -27.00 32.55
N THR A 153 -2.08 -27.05 33.83
CA THR A 153 -1.67 -28.13 34.72
C THR A 153 -2.88 -28.93 35.15
N TRP A 154 -2.72 -30.24 35.35
CA TRP A 154 -3.84 -31.10 35.70
C TRP A 154 -3.44 -32.23 36.64
N GLU A 155 -4.43 -32.71 37.38
CA GLU A 155 -4.32 -33.85 38.28
C GLU A 155 -5.59 -34.71 38.22
N LEU A 156 -5.42 -36.00 37.93
CA LEU A 156 -6.52 -36.97 37.97
C LEU A 156 -6.77 -37.41 39.41
N VAL A 157 -7.58 -36.64 40.14
CA VAL A 157 -7.91 -36.86 41.56
C VAL A 157 -8.54 -38.23 41.82
N ARG A 158 -9.34 -38.72 40.87
CA ARG A 158 -9.89 -40.08 40.81
C ARG A 158 -10.23 -40.42 39.37
N ALA A 159 -10.49 -41.69 39.06
CA ALA A 159 -10.72 -42.19 37.70
C ALA A 159 -11.75 -41.38 36.87
N SER A 160 -12.71 -40.68 37.48
CA SER A 160 -13.66 -39.82 36.76
C SER A 160 -13.58 -38.33 37.10
N ARG A 161 -12.63 -37.86 37.91
CA ARG A 161 -12.57 -36.44 38.33
C ARG A 161 -11.18 -35.89 38.07
N LEU A 162 -11.14 -34.93 37.16
CA LEU A 162 -9.93 -34.25 36.72
C LEU A 162 -9.96 -32.82 37.23
N HIS A 163 -8.97 -32.46 38.05
CA HIS A 163 -8.70 -31.10 38.50
C HIS A 163 -7.70 -30.45 37.55
N GLN A 164 -7.93 -29.20 37.16
CA GLN A 164 -7.15 -28.48 36.16
C GLN A 164 -6.96 -27.02 36.59
N VAL A 165 -5.74 -26.52 36.45
CA VAL A 165 -5.43 -25.10 36.64
C VAL A 165 -4.81 -24.58 35.35
N GLY A 166 -5.55 -23.71 34.67
CA GLY A 166 -5.10 -22.96 33.51
C GLY A 166 -4.59 -21.57 33.92
N VAL A 167 -3.43 -21.18 33.42
CA VAL A 167 -2.89 -19.82 33.56
C VAL A 167 -2.87 -19.18 32.19
N ILE A 168 -3.66 -18.12 31.99
CA ILE A 168 -3.74 -17.38 30.73
C ILE A 168 -3.01 -16.06 30.91
N ILE A 169 -2.04 -15.77 30.05
CA ILE A 169 -1.31 -14.50 30.02
C ILE A 169 -1.85 -13.68 28.85
N VAL A 170 -2.57 -12.61 29.19
CA VAL A 170 -3.13 -11.67 28.22
C VAL A 170 -2.34 -10.36 28.29
N ARG A 171 -1.85 -9.91 27.14
CA ARG A 171 -1.32 -8.56 26.96
C ARG A 171 -2.41 -7.71 26.34
N VAL A 172 -2.68 -6.56 26.93
CA VAL A 172 -3.67 -5.59 26.44
C VAL A 172 -2.96 -4.32 26.04
N LYS A 173 -3.30 -3.81 24.86
CA LYS A 173 -2.79 -2.54 24.34
C LYS A 173 -3.97 -1.63 24.03
N VAL A 174 -4.15 -0.61 24.86
CA VAL A 174 -5.21 0.39 24.66
C VAL A 174 -4.69 1.42 23.68
N VAL A 175 -5.42 1.63 22.60
CA VAL A 175 -5.11 2.61 21.57
C VAL A 175 -6.31 3.52 21.35
N GLU A 176 -6.07 4.75 20.93
CA GLU A 176 -7.11 5.65 20.42
C GLU A 176 -6.81 5.97 18.96
N GLU A 177 -7.78 5.76 18.08
CA GLU A 177 -7.67 6.11 16.68
C GLU A 177 -7.76 7.64 16.51
N ARG A 178 -6.68 8.25 16.01
CA ARG A 178 -6.62 9.70 15.83
C ARG A 178 -6.32 10.09 14.40
N GLN A 179 -6.85 11.25 13.99
CA GLN A 179 -6.55 11.85 12.70
C GLN A 179 -5.53 12.97 12.89
N ILE A 180 -4.38 12.87 12.23
CA ILE A 180 -3.31 13.86 12.28
C ILE A 180 -2.94 14.33 10.87
N PHE A 181 -2.41 15.54 10.77
CA PHE A 181 -1.78 16.02 9.55
C PHE A 181 -0.28 15.73 9.63
N VAL A 182 0.26 15.04 8.63
CA VAL A 182 1.70 14.85 8.47
C VAL A 182 2.20 15.64 7.27
N GLN A 183 3.33 16.31 7.44
CA GLN A 183 4.03 16.93 6.32
C GLN A 183 4.65 15.83 5.46
N LEU A 184 4.36 15.88 4.16
CA LEU A 184 4.96 14.97 3.19
C LEU A 184 6.28 15.56 2.73
N CYS A 185 7.39 14.87 3.02
CA CYS A 185 8.67 15.19 2.41
C CYS A 185 8.63 14.81 0.92
N PRO A 186 9.20 15.63 0.01
CA PRO A 186 9.43 15.18 -1.36
C PRO A 186 10.29 13.91 -1.34
N SER A 187 10.06 13.01 -2.32
CA SER A 187 10.89 11.80 -2.47
C SER A 187 12.36 12.21 -2.52
N PRO A 188 13.25 11.60 -1.69
CA PRO A 188 14.67 11.93 -1.69
C PRO A 188 15.33 11.58 -3.03
N GLU A 189 14.73 10.66 -3.78
CA GLU A 189 15.20 10.23 -5.08
C GLU A 189 14.58 11.09 -6.19
N LEU A 190 15.29 12.16 -6.55
CA LEU A 190 14.89 13.11 -7.61
C LEU A 190 15.09 12.56 -9.02
N CYS A 191 15.90 11.51 -9.18
CA CYS A 191 16.28 10.96 -10.47
C CYS A 191 16.45 9.44 -10.33
N PRO A 192 15.35 8.69 -10.12
CA PRO A 192 15.43 7.26 -9.92
C PRO A 192 15.97 6.58 -11.18
N PRO A 193 16.82 5.55 -11.05
CA PRO A 193 17.33 4.81 -12.18
C PRO A 193 16.22 4.01 -12.85
N GLY A 194 16.36 3.82 -14.16
CA GLY A 194 15.47 3.00 -14.97
C GLY A 194 14.36 3.78 -15.68
N ASN A 195 13.52 3.02 -16.38
CA ASN A 195 12.46 3.55 -17.21
C ASN A 195 11.28 4.05 -16.36
N LEU A 196 10.83 5.27 -16.63
CA LEU A 196 9.71 5.90 -15.94
C LEU A 196 8.34 5.52 -16.52
N LEU A 197 8.32 4.84 -17.67
CA LEU A 197 7.11 4.39 -18.36
C LEU A 197 6.65 3.02 -17.86
N GLU A 198 5.33 2.83 -17.86
CA GLU A 198 4.67 1.54 -17.65
C GLU A 198 4.46 0.84 -19.01
N ASP A 199 4.64 -0.48 -19.04
CA ASP A 199 4.53 -1.30 -20.26
C ASP A 199 5.25 -0.72 -21.50
N PRO A 200 6.58 -0.49 -21.42
CA PRO A 200 7.33 0.16 -22.49
C PRO A 200 7.45 -0.66 -23.78
N GLY A 201 7.23 -1.96 -23.71
CA GLY A 201 7.20 -2.86 -24.88
C GLY A 201 5.82 -3.01 -25.51
N PHE A 202 4.78 -2.36 -24.97
CA PHE A 202 3.39 -2.51 -25.44
C PHE A 202 2.92 -3.97 -25.44
N GLU A 203 3.06 -4.67 -24.31
CA GLU A 203 2.68 -6.08 -24.18
C GLU A 203 1.25 -6.27 -23.63
N GLN A 204 0.63 -5.22 -23.09
CA GLN A 204 -0.61 -5.32 -22.33
C GLN A 204 -1.77 -4.61 -23.04
N TRP A 205 -2.70 -5.39 -23.60
CA TRP A 205 -3.83 -4.90 -24.41
C TRP A 205 -5.17 -5.51 -23.98
N ALA A 206 -6.23 -4.71 -24.09
CA ALA A 206 -7.62 -5.15 -24.02
C ALA A 206 -8.27 -4.92 -25.40
N GLY A 207 -8.23 -5.94 -26.26
CA GLY A 207 -8.55 -5.77 -27.68
C GLY A 207 -7.52 -4.86 -28.36
N ASN A 208 -7.97 -3.79 -29.02
CA ASN A 208 -7.08 -2.80 -29.66
C ASN A 208 -6.71 -1.62 -28.74
N VAL A 209 -7.03 -1.70 -27.44
CA VAL A 209 -6.75 -0.62 -26.47
C VAL A 209 -5.57 -1.02 -25.58
N PRO A 210 -4.46 -0.26 -25.56
CA PRO A 210 -3.35 -0.56 -24.66
C PRO A 210 -3.73 -0.21 -23.22
N ILE A 211 -3.36 -1.07 -22.25
CA ILE A 211 -3.83 -0.94 -20.86
C ILE A 211 -3.17 0.23 -20.12
N PHE A 212 -1.88 0.46 -20.40
CA PHE A 212 -1.07 1.48 -19.70
C PHE A 212 -0.85 2.76 -20.52
N TRP A 213 -1.34 2.79 -21.77
CA TRP A 213 -1.17 3.93 -22.68
C TRP A 213 -2.53 4.46 -23.12
N GLY A 214 -2.65 5.77 -23.31
CA GLY A 214 -3.75 6.36 -24.05
C GLY A 214 -3.48 6.26 -25.55
N ALA A 215 -4.46 5.92 -26.37
CA ALA A 215 -4.30 5.83 -27.82
C ALA A 215 -5.55 6.29 -28.57
N THR A 216 -5.36 6.82 -29.77
CA THR A 216 -6.46 7.05 -30.73
C THR A 216 -6.94 5.73 -31.33
N ALA A 217 -8.15 5.71 -31.90
CA ALA A 217 -8.73 4.51 -32.54
C ALA A 217 -7.89 3.94 -33.71
N ASN A 218 -6.98 4.73 -34.30
CA ASN A 218 -6.11 4.31 -35.40
C ASN A 218 -4.78 3.68 -34.90
N VAL A 219 -4.84 2.98 -33.76
CA VAL A 219 -3.73 2.25 -33.13
C VAL A 219 -4.22 0.86 -32.76
N ALA A 220 -3.40 -0.17 -32.99
CA ALA A 220 -3.73 -1.54 -32.61
C ALA A 220 -2.45 -2.34 -32.25
N PRO A 221 -2.56 -3.46 -31.51
CA PRO A 221 -1.43 -4.35 -31.28
C PRO A 221 -1.02 -5.03 -32.57
N THR A 222 0.28 -5.32 -32.69
CA THR A 222 0.85 -6.15 -33.76
C THR A 222 1.77 -7.19 -33.16
N THR A 223 1.83 -8.39 -33.74
CA THR A 223 2.77 -9.45 -33.33
C THR A 223 4.15 -9.30 -33.96
N VAL A 224 4.34 -8.29 -34.80
CA VAL A 224 5.62 -7.93 -35.39
C VAL A 224 6.38 -7.03 -34.42
N ALA A 225 6.76 -7.60 -33.28
CA ALA A 225 7.46 -6.93 -32.20
C ALA A 225 8.98 -6.99 -32.39
N ARG A 226 9.71 -6.05 -31.78
CA ARG A 226 11.17 -6.10 -31.65
C ARG A 226 11.56 -7.04 -30.52
N THR A 227 10.89 -6.94 -29.38
CA THR A 227 11.01 -7.90 -28.27
C THR A 227 9.62 -8.27 -27.74
N GLY A 228 9.54 -9.33 -26.94
CA GLY A 228 8.24 -9.77 -26.42
C GLY A 228 7.30 -10.32 -27.51
N SER A 229 5.99 -10.16 -27.30
CA SER A 229 4.95 -10.74 -28.16
C SER A 229 4.18 -9.68 -28.94
N PHE A 230 4.19 -8.43 -28.49
CA PHE A 230 3.39 -7.37 -29.08
C PHE A 230 4.19 -6.07 -29.26
N ALA A 231 3.72 -5.24 -30.16
CA ALA A 231 4.16 -3.86 -30.36
C ALA A 231 2.94 -3.00 -30.70
N ALA A 232 3.09 -1.68 -30.71
CA ALA A 232 2.03 -0.76 -31.12
C ALA A 232 2.16 -0.40 -32.60
N GLU A 233 1.11 -0.60 -33.40
CA GLU A 233 1.05 -0.15 -34.80
C GLU A 233 0.13 1.06 -34.95
N LEU A 234 0.67 2.15 -35.50
CA LEU A 234 -0.02 3.42 -35.74
C LEU A 234 -0.36 3.52 -37.24
N GLY A 235 -1.59 3.96 -37.54
CA GLY A 235 -2.07 4.08 -38.92
C GLY A 235 -2.74 2.80 -39.47
N VAL A 236 -2.86 1.75 -38.65
CA VAL A 236 -3.29 0.41 -39.09
C VAL A 236 -4.73 0.34 -39.60
N THR A 237 -5.62 1.17 -39.07
CA THR A 237 -7.03 1.18 -39.49
C THR A 237 -7.22 2.06 -40.72
N ASP A 238 -6.52 3.19 -40.75
CA ASP A 238 -6.50 4.11 -41.89
C ASP A 238 -5.11 4.78 -41.99
N PRO A 239 -4.24 4.36 -42.93
CA PRO A 239 -2.90 4.92 -43.07
C PRO A 239 -2.89 6.36 -43.58
N ALA A 240 -4.04 6.90 -44.02
CA ALA A 240 -4.18 8.31 -44.41
C ALA A 240 -4.63 9.21 -43.25
N SER A 241 -4.97 8.64 -42.09
CA SER A 241 -5.41 9.37 -40.90
C SER A 241 -4.35 9.41 -39.80
N THR A 242 -4.30 10.51 -39.06
CA THR A 242 -3.41 10.67 -37.89
C THR A 242 -3.70 9.60 -36.83
N ALA A 243 -2.64 9.11 -36.18
CA ALA A 243 -2.75 8.24 -35.02
C ALA A 243 -1.81 8.74 -33.92
N ALA A 244 -2.20 8.58 -32.66
CA ALA A 244 -1.36 8.92 -31.53
C ALA A 244 -1.46 7.89 -30.40
N ILE A 245 -0.33 7.66 -29.72
CA ILE A 245 -0.23 6.89 -28.49
C ILE A 245 0.59 7.70 -27.48
N PHE A 246 0.16 7.75 -26.23
CA PHE A 246 0.78 8.58 -25.20
C PHE A 246 0.63 8.00 -23.80
N GLN A 247 1.54 8.36 -22.91
CA GLN A 247 1.47 8.02 -21.49
C GLN A 247 1.90 9.23 -20.66
N THR A 248 1.13 9.51 -19.62
CA THR A 248 1.51 10.48 -18.58
C THR A 248 2.19 9.73 -17.45
N MET A 249 3.34 10.22 -17.02
CA MET A 249 4.16 9.53 -16.03
C MET A 249 3.49 9.62 -14.66
N ARG A 250 3.27 8.45 -14.04
CA ARG A 250 2.71 8.36 -12.68
C ARG A 250 3.72 8.74 -11.61
N ARG A 251 5.01 8.52 -11.88
CA ARG A 251 6.10 8.98 -11.02
C ARG A 251 6.44 10.44 -11.31
N ALA A 252 6.76 11.19 -10.27
CA ALA A 252 7.17 12.58 -10.42
C ALA A 252 8.49 12.68 -11.19
N VAL A 253 8.61 13.70 -12.03
CA VAL A 253 9.88 14.10 -12.66
C VAL A 253 10.48 15.26 -11.88
N ALA A 254 11.80 15.35 -11.87
CA ALA A 254 12.50 16.46 -11.24
C ALA A 254 12.81 17.56 -12.28
N PRO A 255 12.68 18.83 -11.88
CA PRO A 255 13.17 19.95 -12.68
C PRO A 255 14.71 19.98 -12.70
N ALA A 256 15.28 20.70 -13.66
CA ALA A 256 16.73 20.87 -13.81
C ALA A 256 17.53 19.56 -13.96
N ARG A 257 16.88 18.50 -14.48
CA ARG A 257 17.52 17.21 -14.78
C ARG A 257 17.55 16.96 -16.27
N ALA A 258 18.57 16.24 -16.70
CA ALA A 258 18.66 15.71 -18.04
C ALA A 258 17.82 14.42 -18.14
N TYR A 259 17.05 14.31 -19.22
CA TYR A 259 16.25 13.14 -19.55
C TYR A 259 16.59 12.65 -20.95
N LYS A 260 16.31 11.37 -21.19
CA LYS A 260 16.50 10.72 -22.48
C LYS A 260 15.29 9.86 -22.79
N LEU A 261 14.68 10.11 -23.95
CA LEU A 261 13.67 9.23 -24.54
C LEU A 261 14.33 8.41 -25.65
N THR A 262 14.27 7.09 -25.55
CA THR A 262 14.64 6.17 -26.63
C THR A 262 13.46 5.30 -27.01
N PHE A 263 13.34 4.93 -28.26
CA PHE A 263 12.28 4.03 -28.73
C PHE A 263 12.74 3.35 -30.01
N TRP A 264 12.15 2.19 -30.30
CA TRP A 264 12.38 1.51 -31.56
C TRP A 264 11.19 1.73 -32.48
N ALA A 265 11.48 2.10 -33.72
CA ALA A 265 10.47 2.25 -34.74
C ALA A 265 10.86 1.50 -36.01
N ARG A 266 9.85 1.02 -36.72
CA ARG A 266 9.98 0.48 -38.07
C ARG A 266 8.83 0.96 -38.94
N GLU A 267 9.11 1.15 -40.21
CA GLU A 267 8.06 1.31 -41.20
C GLU A 267 7.48 -0.07 -41.53
N ASN A 268 6.18 -0.10 -41.78
CA ASN A 268 5.50 -1.26 -42.31
C ASN A 268 4.98 -0.91 -43.70
N VAL A 269 5.71 -1.41 -44.68
CA VAL A 269 5.48 -1.12 -46.10
C VAL A 269 4.22 -1.84 -46.58
N ALA A 270 3.29 -1.11 -47.18
CA ALA A 270 2.06 -1.69 -47.70
C ALA A 270 2.35 -2.75 -48.78
N PRO A 271 1.60 -3.87 -48.81
CA PRO A 271 1.86 -4.95 -49.76
C PRO A 271 1.46 -4.60 -51.20
N VAL A 272 0.62 -3.58 -51.40
CA VAL A 272 0.11 -3.17 -52.70
C VAL A 272 0.28 -1.66 -52.86
N SER A 273 1.02 -1.24 -53.88
CA SER A 273 1.29 0.17 -54.23
C SER A 273 1.78 1.01 -53.04
N PRO A 274 2.92 0.67 -52.42
CA PRO A 274 3.41 1.37 -51.25
C PRO A 274 3.80 2.82 -51.55
N VAL A 275 3.26 3.72 -50.75
CA VAL A 275 3.60 5.14 -50.69
C VAL A 275 4.00 5.46 -49.25
N SER A 276 5.30 5.70 -49.07
CA SER A 276 5.89 6.15 -47.81
C SER A 276 5.83 7.68 -47.76
N ALA A 277 4.82 8.21 -47.07
CA ALA A 277 4.58 9.65 -47.00
C ALA A 277 4.02 10.04 -45.62
N PHE A 278 4.82 9.90 -44.57
CA PHE A 278 4.40 10.30 -43.21
C PHE A 278 5.56 10.85 -42.38
N ASN A 279 5.22 11.50 -41.27
CA ASN A 279 6.16 11.83 -40.20
C ASN A 279 5.73 11.14 -38.90
N LEU A 280 6.67 10.48 -38.23
CA LEU A 280 6.52 10.05 -36.84
C LEU A 280 7.09 11.15 -35.93
N VAL A 281 6.25 11.70 -35.06
CA VAL A 281 6.64 12.74 -34.10
C VAL A 281 6.71 12.11 -32.71
N ALA A 282 7.90 12.08 -32.12
CA ALA A 282 8.11 11.73 -30.72
C ALA A 282 8.24 12.99 -29.88
N GLU A 283 7.51 13.06 -28.78
CA GLU A 283 7.36 14.27 -27.98
C GLU A 283 7.40 13.94 -26.49
N VAL A 284 8.10 14.79 -25.73
CA VAL A 284 8.00 14.85 -24.27
C VAL A 284 7.48 16.23 -23.89
N ARG A 285 6.46 16.28 -23.03
CA ARG A 285 5.90 17.54 -22.49
C ARG A 285 5.96 17.50 -20.97
N PHE A 286 6.41 18.58 -20.35
CA PHE A 286 6.48 18.74 -18.90
C PHE A 286 5.33 19.62 -18.40
N PHE A 287 4.83 19.30 -17.22
CA PHE A 287 3.75 20.03 -16.57
C PHE A 287 4.14 20.41 -15.14
N ASP A 288 3.61 21.53 -14.68
CA ASP A 288 3.77 21.99 -13.30
C ASP A 288 2.86 21.23 -12.32
N ARG A 289 2.85 21.65 -11.06
CA ARG A 289 2.04 21.02 -10.00
C ARG A 289 0.52 21.18 -10.20
N ASN A 290 0.11 22.16 -11.00
CA ASN A 290 -1.28 22.47 -11.30
C ASN A 290 -1.74 21.78 -12.61
N GLY A 291 -0.87 20.99 -13.24
CA GLY A 291 -1.15 20.36 -14.53
C GLY A 291 -1.04 21.31 -15.72
N VAL A 292 -0.43 22.49 -15.55
CA VAL A 292 -0.20 23.43 -16.64
C VAL A 292 1.06 23.02 -17.40
N GLN A 293 0.96 22.94 -18.73
CA GLN A 293 2.10 22.63 -19.59
C GLN A 293 3.13 23.76 -19.52
N ILE A 294 4.39 23.41 -19.27
CA ILE A 294 5.50 24.37 -19.18
C ILE A 294 6.26 24.40 -20.51
N ASP A 295 6.92 23.30 -20.85
CA ASP A 295 7.80 23.17 -22.01
C ASP A 295 7.98 21.68 -22.39
N GLY A 296 8.77 21.38 -23.40
CA GLY A 296 9.07 20.01 -23.79
C GLY A 296 10.12 19.89 -24.89
N ALA A 297 10.31 18.64 -25.33
CA ALA A 297 11.19 18.33 -26.44
C ALA A 297 10.41 17.57 -27.52
N VAL A 298 10.83 17.70 -28.77
CA VAL A 298 10.17 17.03 -29.89
C VAL A 298 11.20 16.61 -30.93
N GLN A 299 10.97 15.45 -31.54
CA GLN A 299 11.70 14.96 -32.69
C GLN A 299 10.69 14.53 -33.75
N SER A 300 10.78 15.10 -34.95
CA SER A 300 9.99 14.67 -36.11
C SER A 300 10.88 13.86 -37.03
N ILE A 301 10.45 12.63 -37.34
CA ILE A 301 11.17 11.67 -38.16
C ILE A 301 10.33 11.41 -39.40
N GLY A 302 10.78 11.91 -40.55
CA GLY A 302 10.16 11.58 -41.83
C GLY A 302 10.34 10.11 -42.16
N SER A 303 9.36 9.52 -42.83
CA SER A 303 9.32 8.09 -43.17
C SER A 303 10.59 7.61 -43.88
N VAL A 304 11.22 8.45 -44.71
CA VAL A 304 12.50 8.16 -45.39
C VAL A 304 13.66 7.80 -44.45
N ASN A 305 13.57 8.20 -43.18
CA ASN A 305 14.58 7.94 -42.14
C ASN A 305 14.18 6.79 -41.20
N ILE A 306 13.06 6.13 -41.47
CA ILE A 306 12.58 4.96 -40.72
C ILE A 306 12.80 3.75 -41.64
N PRO A 307 13.50 2.70 -41.18
CA PRO A 307 13.82 1.59 -42.06
C PRO A 307 12.56 0.80 -42.45
N ASP A 308 12.52 0.42 -43.72
CA ASP A 308 11.52 -0.48 -44.25
C ASP A 308 11.61 -1.84 -43.56
N ASN A 309 10.53 -2.20 -42.87
CA ASN A 309 10.32 -3.50 -42.27
C ASN A 309 11.39 -3.98 -41.26
N ASN A 310 12.25 -3.08 -40.78
CA ASN A 310 13.27 -3.38 -39.79
C ASN A 310 13.25 -2.32 -38.68
N TYR A 311 13.44 -2.76 -37.44
CA TYR A 311 13.48 -1.86 -36.29
C TYR A 311 14.81 -1.12 -36.22
N GLN A 312 14.73 0.19 -35.98
CA GLN A 312 15.85 1.05 -35.63
C GLN A 312 15.54 1.84 -34.36
N GLN A 313 16.55 2.05 -33.53
CA GLN A 313 16.42 2.86 -32.33
C GLN A 313 16.57 4.35 -32.67
N PHE A 314 15.69 5.16 -32.10
CA PHE A 314 15.74 6.61 -32.14
C PHE A 314 15.95 7.15 -30.73
N THR A 315 16.49 8.37 -30.63
CA THR A 315 16.78 9.03 -29.36
C THR A 315 16.45 10.51 -29.42
N LEU A 316 15.67 10.96 -28.45
CA LEU A 316 15.40 12.35 -28.14
C LEU A 316 16.04 12.69 -26.79
N ASN A 317 17.03 13.57 -26.82
CA ASN A 317 17.74 14.04 -25.63
C ASN A 317 17.09 15.32 -25.11
N ILE A 318 16.84 15.37 -23.80
CA ILE A 318 16.36 16.55 -23.09
C ILE A 318 17.47 16.95 -22.13
N PRO A 319 18.36 17.89 -22.51
CA PRO A 319 19.54 18.20 -21.71
C PRO A 319 19.21 18.81 -20.34
N VAL A 320 18.09 19.55 -20.25
CA VAL A 320 17.60 20.14 -19.00
C VAL A 320 16.07 20.19 -19.03
N SER A 321 15.42 19.60 -18.03
CA SER A 321 13.98 19.73 -17.80
C SER A 321 13.65 21.12 -17.23
N PRO A 322 12.49 21.71 -17.59
CA PRO A 322 12.16 23.07 -17.21
C PRO A 322 11.97 23.22 -15.69
N ALA A 323 12.24 24.43 -15.19
CA ALA A 323 11.96 24.77 -13.81
C ALA A 323 10.47 24.56 -13.48
N GLY A 324 10.18 23.99 -12.31
CA GLY A 324 8.80 23.71 -11.89
C GLY A 324 8.18 22.44 -12.49
N ALA A 325 8.88 21.68 -13.34
CA ALA A 325 8.42 20.39 -13.83
C ALA A 325 8.10 19.43 -12.68
N ARG A 326 6.91 18.81 -12.71
CA ARG A 326 6.44 17.83 -11.72
C ARG A 326 5.98 16.53 -12.34
N THR A 327 5.34 16.58 -13.50
CA THR A 327 5.02 15.39 -14.30
C THR A 327 5.44 15.62 -15.75
N ALA A 328 5.47 14.54 -16.52
CA ALA A 328 5.73 14.59 -17.95
C ALA A 328 4.78 13.66 -18.71
N LEU A 329 4.60 13.93 -19.99
CA LEU A 329 3.85 13.12 -20.94
C LEU A 329 4.76 12.76 -22.12
N VAL A 330 4.84 11.48 -22.45
CA VAL A 330 5.49 10.98 -23.66
C VAL A 330 4.40 10.70 -24.68
N ARG A 331 4.54 11.21 -25.90
CA ARG A 331 3.60 11.03 -26.99
C ARG A 331 4.32 10.71 -28.28
N PHE A 332 3.77 9.75 -29.01
CA PHE A 332 4.10 9.48 -30.39
C PHE A 332 2.89 9.83 -31.26
N THR A 333 3.13 10.52 -32.36
CA THR A 333 2.08 10.90 -33.32
C THR A 333 2.52 10.56 -34.73
N PHE A 334 1.76 9.70 -35.39
CA PHE A 334 1.88 9.39 -36.80
C PHE A 334 1.06 10.41 -37.59
N ASN A 335 1.74 11.20 -38.44
CA ASN A 335 1.16 12.24 -39.27
C ASN A 335 1.35 11.89 -40.74
N PRO A 336 0.37 11.24 -41.39
CA PRO A 336 0.45 10.93 -42.81
C PRO A 336 0.20 12.18 -43.67
N ALA A 337 0.87 12.24 -44.81
CA ALA A 337 0.56 13.15 -45.90
C ALA A 337 -0.43 12.48 -46.86
N THR A 338 -1.01 13.29 -47.76
CA THR A 338 -1.95 12.79 -48.77
C THR A 338 -1.35 11.66 -49.60
N GLY A 339 -2.07 10.54 -49.68
CA GLY A 339 -1.67 9.37 -50.47
C GLY A 339 -0.78 8.37 -49.74
N ASN A 340 -0.45 8.60 -48.47
CA ASN A 340 0.28 7.62 -47.67
C ASN A 340 -0.49 6.29 -47.54
N THR A 341 0.22 5.18 -47.72
CA THR A 341 -0.33 3.83 -47.53
C THR A 341 0.37 3.04 -46.44
N ASN A 342 1.52 3.52 -45.96
CA ASN A 342 2.38 2.80 -45.04
C ASN A 342 2.06 3.16 -43.58
N THR A 343 2.36 2.26 -42.67
CA THR A 343 2.14 2.42 -41.23
C THR A 343 3.46 2.38 -40.48
N VAL A 344 3.44 2.71 -39.18
CA VAL A 344 4.64 2.68 -38.33
C VAL A 344 4.38 1.84 -37.10
N LYS A 345 5.35 1.00 -36.73
CA LYS A 345 5.31 0.19 -35.50
C LYS A 345 6.32 0.73 -34.49
N LEU A 346 5.92 0.76 -33.23
CA LEU A 346 6.70 1.22 -32.09
C LEU A 346 6.87 0.09 -31.08
N ASP A 347 8.07 -0.02 -30.53
CA ASP A 347 8.39 -0.96 -29.47
C ASP A 347 9.52 -0.43 -28.56
N ASP A 348 9.63 -0.99 -27.37
CA ASP A 348 10.73 -0.79 -26.41
C ASP A 348 11.07 0.68 -26.15
N VAL A 349 10.08 1.41 -25.65
CA VAL A 349 10.19 2.82 -25.30
C VAL A 349 10.81 2.98 -23.93
N SER A 350 11.93 3.70 -23.81
CA SER A 350 12.52 4.07 -22.53
C SER A 350 12.55 5.57 -22.33
N PHE A 351 11.99 6.05 -21.22
CA PHE A 351 12.13 7.42 -20.77
C PHE A 351 12.84 7.44 -19.42
N GLU A 352 14.08 7.91 -19.41
CA GLU A 352 14.99 7.79 -18.26
C GLU A 352 15.49 9.16 -17.82
N CYS A 353 15.65 9.32 -16.51
CA CYS A 353 16.44 10.42 -15.95
C CYS A 353 17.92 10.03 -16.02
N ILE A 354 18.73 10.82 -16.73
CA ILE A 354 20.15 10.53 -16.98
C ILE A 354 21.10 11.34 -16.09
N GLY A 355 20.55 12.07 -15.11
CA GLY A 355 21.31 12.90 -14.17
C GLY A 355 21.09 14.40 -14.43
N GLY A 356 22.08 15.23 -14.11
CA GLY A 356 21.99 16.70 -14.24
C GLY A 356 22.48 17.39 -12.97
N PHE A 357 22.91 18.65 -13.09
CA PHE A 357 23.50 19.38 -11.96
C PHE A 357 22.48 19.57 -10.83
N PRO A 358 22.82 19.27 -9.58
CA PRO A 358 22.12 19.88 -8.46
C PRO A 358 22.47 21.38 -8.50
N THR A 359 21.54 22.22 -8.96
CA THR A 359 21.64 23.65 -8.66
C THR A 359 21.24 23.88 -7.23
#